data_AF-A0A365T3R0-F1
#
_entry.id   AF-A0A365T3R0-F1
#
_cell.length_a   1.000
_cell.length_b   1.000
_cell.length_c   1.000
_cell.angle_alpha   90.00
_cell.angle_beta   90.00
_cell.angle_gamma   90.00
#
_symmetry.space_group_name_H-M   'P 1'
#
loop_
_entity.id
_entity.type
_entity.pdbx_description
1 polymer ?
#
loop_
_entity_poly.entity_id
_entity_poly.type
_entity_poly.pdbx_seq_one_letter_code
_entity_poly.pdbx_strand_id
1 'polypeptide(L)'
;MHAADVAAEHFPEFPVEAIDWEVSERAQQQAGVTEYDPDTKSATIWLTWNTYREFGWQQFCKTVRHELVHAWQYWRFDETDHSETFARWTGSLNIVQHCERFTSPSSALLRSHPWSGSC
;
A
#
# COMPACT_ATOMS: atom_id res chain seq x y z
N MET A 1 -8.93 11.62 3.02
CA MET A 1 -9.16 10.72 1.87
C MET A 1 -8.97 9.30 2.36
N HIS A 2 -10.04 8.50 2.36
CA HIS A 2 -9.98 7.12 2.82
C HIS A 2 -9.63 6.17 1.67
N ALA A 3 -8.88 5.09 1.92
CA ALA A 3 -8.59 4.08 0.90
C ALA A 3 -9.87 3.52 0.25
N ALA A 4 -10.97 3.41 1.02
CA ALA A 4 -12.26 3.01 0.47
C ALA A 4 -12.89 4.05 -0.47
N ASP A 5 -12.64 5.35 -0.28
CA ASP A 5 -13.11 6.37 -1.21
C ASP A 5 -12.41 6.22 -2.58
N VAL A 6 -11.08 6.02 -2.54
CA VAL A 6 -10.26 5.81 -3.75
C VAL A 6 -10.67 4.52 -4.46
N ALA A 7 -10.91 3.44 -3.71
CA ALA A 7 -11.36 2.19 -4.31
C ALA A 7 -12.78 2.29 -4.86
N ALA A 8 -13.71 2.95 -4.18
CA ALA A 8 -15.06 3.16 -4.71
C ALA A 8 -15.03 3.95 -6.03
N GLU A 9 -14.13 4.92 -6.17
CA GLU A 9 -13.99 5.73 -7.38
C GLU A 9 -13.30 4.97 -8.54
N HIS A 10 -12.21 4.26 -8.26
CA HIS A 10 -11.33 3.72 -9.29
C HIS A 10 -11.37 2.19 -9.43
N PHE A 11 -11.82 1.47 -8.40
CA PHE A 11 -11.81 0.02 -8.27
C PHE A 11 -13.15 -0.52 -7.71
N PRO A 12 -14.32 -0.20 -8.29
CA PRO A 12 -15.61 -0.42 -7.64
C PRO A 12 -15.97 -1.89 -7.36
N GLU A 13 -15.32 -2.85 -8.04
CA GLU A 13 -15.50 -4.30 -7.80
C GLU A 13 -14.54 -4.85 -6.72
N PHE A 14 -13.57 -4.06 -6.28
CA PHE A 14 -12.50 -4.51 -5.38
C PHE A 14 -12.96 -4.45 -3.92
N PRO A 15 -12.99 -5.57 -3.18
CA PRO A 15 -13.45 -5.60 -1.80
C PRO A 15 -12.39 -5.00 -0.87
N VAL A 16 -12.35 -3.66 -0.78
CA VAL A 16 -11.39 -2.95 0.09
C VAL A 16 -11.52 -3.36 1.55
N GLU A 17 -12.70 -3.77 1.99
CA GLU A 17 -12.95 -4.28 3.33
C GLU A 17 -12.23 -5.60 3.64
N ALA A 18 -11.77 -6.31 2.62
CA ALA A 18 -10.95 -7.52 2.76
C ALA A 18 -9.45 -7.20 2.85
N ILE A 19 -9.08 -5.91 2.89
CA ILE A 19 -7.70 -5.47 3.09
C ILE A 19 -7.46 -5.25 4.58
N ASP A 20 -6.53 -6.01 5.13
CA ASP A 20 -5.96 -5.75 6.44
C ASP A 20 -4.87 -4.69 6.32
N TRP A 21 -4.89 -3.68 7.19
CA TRP A 21 -3.91 -2.61 7.19
C TRP A 21 -3.14 -2.59 8.50
N GLU A 22 -1.82 -2.55 8.39
CA GLU A 22 -0.92 -2.55 9.53
C GLU A 22 0.10 -1.43 9.40
N VAL A 23 0.30 -0.64 10.47
CA VAL A 23 1.38 0.34 10.53
C VAL A 23 2.52 -0.22 11.37
N SER A 24 3.72 -0.22 10.80
CA SER A 24 4.96 -0.71 11.41
C SER A 24 5.88 0.44 11.77
N GLU A 25 6.37 0.45 13.01
CA GLU A 25 7.38 1.42 13.48
C GLU A 25 8.81 1.06 13.04
N ARG A 26 9.00 -0.09 12.39
CA ARG A 26 10.32 -0.57 11.97
C ARG A 26 10.80 0.17 10.73
N ALA A 27 12.11 0.39 10.67
CA ALA A 27 12.77 0.80 9.44
C ALA A 27 12.68 -0.33 8.39
N GLN A 28 11.78 -0.16 7.43
CA GLN A 28 11.71 -1.00 6.22
C GLN A 28 12.47 -0.32 5.09
N GLN A 29 12.91 -1.12 4.12
CA GLN A 29 13.51 -0.58 2.90
C GLN A 29 12.47 0.07 1.98
N GLN A 30 11.18 0.00 2.31
CA GLN A 30 10.08 0.50 1.48
C GLN A 30 9.04 1.22 2.35
N ALA A 31 8.38 2.23 1.77
CA ALA A 31 7.35 3.01 2.45
C ALA A 31 6.11 2.17 2.82
N GLY A 32 5.82 1.17 1.98
CA GLY A 32 4.74 0.22 2.15
C GLY A 32 5.07 -1.09 1.45
N VAL A 33 4.35 -2.14 1.82
CA VAL A 33 4.40 -3.46 1.21
C VAL A 33 2.99 -4.04 1.21
N THR A 34 2.60 -4.64 0.10
CA THR A 34 1.38 -5.43 -0.03
C THR A 34 1.73 -6.91 -0.13
N GLU A 35 1.16 -7.74 0.75
CA GLU A 35 1.18 -9.20 0.62
C GLU A 35 -0.25 -9.67 0.39
N TYR A 36 -0.39 -10.71 -0.42
CA TYR A 36 -1.67 -11.31 -0.69
C TYR A 36 -1.63 -12.77 -0.26
N ASP A 37 -2.66 -13.21 0.44
CA ASP A 37 -2.88 -14.60 0.81
C ASP A 37 -3.83 -15.23 -0.24
N PRO A 38 -3.34 -16.16 -1.09
CA PRO A 38 -4.17 -16.80 -2.12
C PRO A 38 -5.24 -17.73 -1.56
N ASP A 39 -5.06 -18.26 -0.35
CA ASP A 39 -5.99 -19.19 0.28
C ASP A 39 -7.22 -18.45 0.82
N THR A 40 -7.02 -17.28 1.43
CA THR A 40 -8.09 -16.45 1.98
C THR A 40 -8.58 -15.36 1.03
N LYS A 41 -7.82 -15.09 -0.05
CA LYS A 41 -8.03 -13.97 -0.98
C LYS A 41 -8.04 -12.61 -0.28
N SER A 42 -7.28 -12.47 0.80
CA SER A 42 -7.11 -11.22 1.53
C SER A 42 -5.76 -10.59 1.21
N ALA A 43 -5.72 -9.26 1.17
CA ALA A 43 -4.48 -8.51 1.07
C ALA A 43 -4.14 -7.93 2.45
N THR A 44 -2.88 -8.01 2.86
CA THR A 44 -2.37 -7.23 3.99
C THR A 44 -1.44 -6.15 3.47
N ILE A 45 -1.70 -4.90 3.84
CA ILE A 45 -0.86 -3.76 3.51
C ILE A 45 -0.14 -3.28 4.77
N TRP A 46 1.19 -3.39 4.77
CA TRP A 46 2.02 -2.79 5.81
C TRP A 46 2.55 -1.44 5.37
N LEU A 47 2.49 -0.46 6.26
CA LEU A 47 3.02 0.88 6.05
C LEU A 47 4.12 1.18 7.06
N THR A 48 5.15 1.91 6.64
CA THR A 48 6.29 2.25 7.49
C THR A 48 6.10 3.61 8.14
N TRP A 49 5.87 3.65 9.46
CA TRP A 49 5.61 4.87 10.22
C TRP A 49 6.79 5.86 10.21
N ASN A 50 8.03 5.37 10.23
CA ASN A 50 9.20 6.25 10.17
C ASN A 50 9.26 7.00 8.83
N THR A 51 8.83 6.37 7.73
CA THR A 51 8.70 7.04 6.43
C THR A 51 7.66 8.15 6.49
N TYR A 52 6.54 7.96 7.20
CA TYR A 52 5.61 9.08 7.45
C TYR A 52 6.29 10.24 8.20
N ARG A 53 7.03 9.95 9.27
CA ARG A 53 7.69 10.99 10.08
C ARG A 53 8.71 11.80 9.29
N GLU A 54 9.39 11.18 8.34
CA GLU A 54 10.43 11.80 7.52
C GLU A 54 9.87 12.55 6.31
N PHE A 55 8.90 11.98 5.58
CA PHE A 55 8.41 12.49 4.30
C PHE A 55 7.05 13.18 4.38
N GLY A 56 6.40 13.13 5.55
CA GLY A 56 5.16 13.82 5.84
C GLY A 56 3.91 13.15 5.28
N TRP A 57 2.77 13.75 5.63
CA TRP A 57 1.45 13.17 5.38
C TRP A 57 1.14 12.98 3.88
N GLN A 58 1.51 13.93 3.02
CA GLN A 58 1.24 13.83 1.58
C GLN A 58 1.93 12.63 0.93
N GLN A 59 3.18 12.34 1.31
CA GLN A 59 3.90 11.18 0.77
C GLN A 59 3.28 9.89 1.29
N PHE A 60 2.90 9.84 2.57
CA PHE A 60 2.17 8.72 3.15
C PHE A 60 0.86 8.44 2.40
N CYS A 61 0.08 9.47 2.07
CA CYS A 61 -1.12 9.34 1.24
C CYS A 61 -0.84 8.73 -0.14
N LYS A 62 0.33 9.02 -0.73
CA LYS A 62 0.73 8.45 -2.03
C LYS A 62 1.10 6.99 -1.90
N THR A 63 1.80 6.61 -0.83
CA THR A 63 2.12 5.20 -0.52
C THR A 63 0.83 4.40 -0.35
N VAL A 64 -0.16 4.90 0.38
CA VAL A 64 -1.45 4.21 0.54
C VAL A 64 -2.14 3.96 -0.80
N ARG A 65 -2.17 4.97 -1.68
CA ARG A 65 -2.69 4.81 -3.05
C ARG A 65 -1.87 3.83 -3.89
N HIS A 66 -0.56 3.79 -3.71
CA HIS A 66 0.36 2.88 -4.40
C HIS A 66 0.10 1.42 -4.00
N GLU A 67 0.07 1.14 -2.70
CA GLU A 67 -0.21 -0.21 -2.19
C GLU A 67 -1.64 -0.66 -2.53
N LEU A 68 -2.61 0.26 -2.56
CA LEU A 68 -3.97 -0.05 -2.99
C LEU A 68 -4.03 -0.54 -4.45
N VAL A 69 -3.22 0.05 -5.33
CA VAL A 69 -3.14 -0.39 -6.74
C VAL A 69 -2.54 -1.79 -6.84
N HIS A 70 -1.53 -2.10 -6.03
CA HIS A 70 -0.97 -3.46 -5.96
C HIS A 70 -2.02 -4.48 -5.51
N ALA A 71 -2.75 -4.18 -4.43
CA ALA A 71 -3.78 -5.08 -3.92
C ALA A 71 -4.89 -5.31 -4.97
N TRP A 72 -5.32 -4.26 -5.67
CA TRP A 72 -6.29 -4.37 -6.76
C TRP A 72 -5.77 -5.17 -7.96
N GLN A 73 -4.51 -4.93 -8.39
CA GLN A 73 -3.92 -5.67 -9.51
C GLN A 73 -3.80 -7.15 -9.22
N TYR A 74 -3.35 -7.49 -8.01
CA TYR A 74 -3.29 -8.88 -7.59
C TYR A 74 -4.69 -9.49 -7.62
N TRP A 75 -5.67 -8.85 -6.97
CA TRP A 75 -7.03 -9.36 -6.94
C TRP A 75 -7.64 -9.58 -8.34
N ARG A 76 -7.33 -8.68 -9.29
CA ARG A 76 -7.91 -8.73 -10.63
C ARG A 76 -7.17 -9.66 -11.58
N PHE A 77 -5.85 -9.77 -11.48
CA PHE A 77 -5.00 -10.39 -12.49
C PHE A 77 -4.04 -11.46 -11.94
N ASP A 78 -3.98 -11.67 -10.63
CA ASP A 78 -2.98 -12.51 -9.96
C ASP A 78 -1.54 -12.01 -10.23
N GLU A 79 -1.38 -10.69 -10.46
CA GLU A 79 -0.11 -10.02 -10.76
C GLU A 79 0.39 -9.19 -9.57
N THR A 80 1.66 -9.35 -9.19
CA THR A 80 2.33 -8.58 -8.12
C THR A 80 3.25 -7.47 -8.62
N ASP A 81 3.52 -7.40 -9.92
CA ASP A 81 4.57 -6.53 -10.47
C ASP A 81 4.05 -5.14 -10.90
N HIS A 82 4.94 -4.17 -11.05
CA HIS A 82 4.68 -2.82 -11.56
C HIS A 82 4.43 -2.81 -13.08
N SER A 83 3.58 -3.73 -13.55
CA SER A 83 3.26 -3.97 -14.95
C SER A 83 2.65 -2.73 -15.64
N GLU A 84 2.48 -2.77 -16.97
CA GLU A 84 1.81 -1.69 -17.72
C GLU A 84 0.44 -1.30 -17.11
N THR A 85 -0.21 -2.25 -16.45
CA THR A 85 -1.48 -2.07 -15.74
C THR A 85 -1.33 -1.17 -14.49
N PHE A 86 -0.16 -1.12 -13.85
CA PHE A 86 0.15 -0.18 -12.76
C PHE A 86 0.36 1.24 -13.32
N ALA A 87 1.13 1.35 -14.39
CA ALA A 87 1.59 2.63 -14.94
C ALA A 87 0.42 3.58 -15.29
N ARG A 88 -0.72 3.04 -15.72
CA ARG A 88 -1.93 3.82 -16.05
C ARG A 88 -2.50 4.62 -14.86
N TRP A 89 -2.20 4.21 -13.62
CA TRP A 89 -2.73 4.82 -12.40
C TRP A 89 -1.84 5.95 -11.86
N THR A 90 -0.60 6.05 -12.32
CA THR A 90 0.38 7.04 -11.82
C THR A 90 -0.14 8.48 -11.92
N GLY A 91 -0.72 8.84 -13.07
CA GLY A 91 -1.32 10.16 -13.28
C GLY A 91 -2.61 10.36 -12.48
N SER A 92 -3.58 9.46 -12.64
CA SER A 92 -4.92 9.57 -12.03
C SER A 92 -4.89 9.58 -10.51
N LEU A 93 -4.01 8.78 -9.92
CA LEU A 93 -3.87 8.68 -8.47
C LEU A 93 -2.71 9.51 -7.93
N ASN A 94 -1.98 10.27 -8.75
CA ASN A 94 -0.79 11.04 -8.34
C ASN A 94 0.17 10.18 -7.48
N ILE A 95 0.55 9.03 -8.02
CA ILE A 95 1.50 8.07 -7.42
C ILE A 95 2.69 7.86 -8.35
N VAL A 96 3.82 7.46 -7.78
CA VAL A 96 5.00 7.03 -8.55
C VAL A 96 4.91 5.53 -8.85
N GLN A 97 5.43 5.10 -10.00
CA GLN A 97 5.39 3.70 -10.41
C GLN A 97 6.23 2.81 -9.51
N HIS A 98 7.39 3.28 -9.04
CA HIS A 98 8.20 2.52 -8.10
C HIS A 98 8.22 3.24 -6.76
N CYS A 99 7.84 2.54 -5.69
CA CYS A 99 8.02 3.02 -4.33
C CYS A 99 9.52 3.33 -4.11
N GLU A 100 9.82 4.46 -3.49
CA GLU A 100 11.20 4.82 -3.14
C GLU A 100 11.78 3.74 -2.21
N ARG A 101 12.89 3.13 -2.62
CA ARG A 101 13.64 2.21 -1.75
C ARG A 101 14.51 3.03 -0.81
N PHE A 102 14.20 2.98 0.48
CA PHE A 102 15.01 3.61 1.53
C PHE A 102 16.15 2.68 1.95
N THR A 103 17.32 3.26 2.17
CA THR A 103 18.43 2.52 2.79
C THR A 103 18.22 2.58 4.30
N SER A 104 17.86 1.46 4.95
CA SER A 104 17.73 1.43 6.40
C SER A 104 18.29 0.14 7.01
N PRO A 105 19.10 0.22 8.10
CA PRO A 105 19.73 -0.94 8.71
C PRO A 105 18.87 -1.63 9.79
N SER A 106 18.97 -2.96 9.77
CA SER A 106 18.74 -4.01 10.78
C SER A 106 17.40 -4.21 11.49
N SER A 107 17.15 -5.49 11.72
CA SER A 107 15.91 -6.13 12.13
C SER A 107 15.62 -6.03 13.62
N ALA A 108 14.59 -5.27 13.98
CA ALA A 108 13.94 -5.33 15.30
C ALA A 108 12.51 -5.90 15.19
N LEU A 109 12.00 -6.38 16.33
CA LEU A 109 10.70 -7.05 16.49
C LEU A 109 9.53 -6.20 15.96
N LEU A 110 8.54 -6.82 15.30
CA LEU A 110 7.31 -6.13 14.88
C LEU A 110 6.48 -5.74 16.11
N ARG A 111 6.26 -4.44 16.30
CA ARG A 111 5.03 -3.95 16.91
C ARG A 111 4.22 -3.32 15.79
N SER A 112 3.20 -4.04 15.34
CA SER A 112 2.26 -3.54 14.35
C SER A 112 0.99 -3.10 15.06
N HIS A 113 0.35 -2.08 14.50
CA HIS A 113 -0.94 -1.63 14.98
C HIS A 113 -1.91 -1.61 13.80
N PRO A 114 -3.13 -2.17 13.97
CA PRO A 114 -4.14 -2.12 12.95
C PRO A 114 -4.50 -0.66 12.64
N TRP A 115 -4.68 -0.37 11.37
CA TRP A 115 -5.01 0.96 10.87
C TRP A 115 -6.21 0.90 9.94
N SER A 116 -6.88 2.03 9.71
CA SER A 116 -8.14 2.03 8.96
C SER A 116 -7.99 2.37 7.47
N GLY A 117 -6.80 2.60 6.93
CA GLY A 117 -6.68 3.05 5.53
C GLY A 117 -6.88 4.57 5.34
N SER A 118 -6.92 5.37 6.40
CA SER A 118 -7.35 6.78 6.35
C SER A 118 -6.21 7.80 6.21
N CYS A 119 -6.10 8.43 5.04
CA CYS A 119 -5.18 9.53 4.74
C CYS A 119 -5.86 10.91 4.71
#